data_AF-A0A7C7DD62-F1
#
_entry.id   AF-A0A7C7DD62-F1
#
_cell.length_a   1.000
_cell.length_b   1.000
_cell.length_c   1.000
_cell.angle_alpha   90.00
_cell.angle_beta   90.00
_cell.angle_gamma   90.00
#
_symmetry.space_group_name_H-M   'P 1'
#
loop_
_entity.id
_entity.type
_entity.pdbx_description
1 polymer ?
#
loop_
_entity_poly.entity_id
_entity_poly.type
_entity_poly.pdbx_seq_one_letter_code
_entity_poly.pdbx_strand_id
1 'polypeptide(L)'
;TYYGLGGTAGAFAFTRDMAFFALGALADVLVNGYLVSQVIALYEGNSLVSAWRKNLRWTLPSKIAVIPLGILVVVLYQVYGLPSVAMLLLPLALARYSLDRFRLLREVYAELGATLSQAIEHRDGYTHGHSLRVSQYAVLLGKEMGLPDDEVELLHYAGLLHDIGKIGIKDSIMKKDGRYTVEEYEEMKGHAAMGAEMVRGMKFLGKAEKWIRHHHERWDGTGYPQGLKGQDIPLGARIIACADSFDAMTSDRPYKDAITWEAAEKELLDKSGTQFDPEVVKAMLKVIDKLAAQKDKPIKLRGRAW
;
A
#
# COMPACT_ATOMS: atom_id res chain seq x y z
N THR A 1 -0.43 47.38 1.74
CA THR A 1 0.87 46.64 1.71
C THR A 1 1.84 47.32 2.66
N TYR A 2 2.84 46.63 3.20
CA TYR A 2 3.87 47.21 4.09
C TYR A 2 4.45 48.54 3.56
N TYR A 3 4.71 48.60 2.26
CA TYR A 3 5.11 49.81 1.55
C TYR A 3 4.04 50.91 1.50
N GLY A 4 2.77 50.53 1.33
CA GLY A 4 1.64 51.47 1.36
C GLY A 4 1.37 52.06 2.75
N LEU A 5 1.97 51.52 3.81
CA LEU A 5 1.93 52.07 5.17
C LEU A 5 3.22 52.84 5.52
N GLY A 6 4.09 53.13 4.54
CA GLY A 6 5.34 53.86 4.73
C GLY A 6 6.54 52.99 5.18
N GLY A 7 6.40 51.67 5.18
CA GLY A 7 7.49 50.75 5.47
C GLY A 7 8.53 50.71 4.34
N THR A 8 9.81 50.57 4.70
CA THR A 8 10.92 50.36 3.75
C THR A 8 11.59 49.03 4.06
N ALA A 9 11.85 48.20 3.03
CA ALA A 9 12.55 46.95 3.25
C ALA A 9 14.01 47.21 3.60
N GLY A 10 14.46 46.71 4.75
CA GLY A 10 15.86 46.72 5.14
C GLY A 10 16.68 45.64 4.42
N ALA A 11 18.00 45.83 4.38
CA ALA A 11 18.92 44.78 3.92
C ALA A 11 18.96 43.63 4.95
N PHE A 12 18.85 42.41 4.44
CA PHE A 12 18.93 41.18 5.20
C PHE A 12 20.35 40.99 5.72
N ALA A 13 20.48 40.85 7.03
CA ALA A 13 21.70 40.50 7.70
C ALA A 13 21.51 39.14 8.38
N PHE A 14 22.17 38.11 7.85
CA PHE A 14 21.97 36.72 8.27
C PHE A 14 22.05 36.53 9.79
N THR A 15 23.03 37.14 10.46
CA THR A 15 23.24 37.01 11.91
C THR A 15 22.18 37.72 12.76
N ARG A 16 21.62 38.84 12.28
CA ARG A 16 20.59 39.62 12.99
C ARG A 16 19.20 39.04 12.75
N ASP A 17 18.90 38.70 11.50
CA ASP A 17 17.53 38.45 11.06
C ASP A 17 17.10 36.99 11.24
N MET A 18 18.04 36.06 11.38
CA MET A 18 17.75 34.63 11.55
C MET A 18 16.93 34.33 12.81
N ALA A 19 17.11 35.10 13.90
CA ALA A 19 16.29 34.98 15.10
C ALA A 19 14.81 35.31 14.83
N PHE A 20 14.53 36.32 14.00
CA PHE A 20 13.17 36.69 13.62
C PHE A 20 12.53 35.66 12.69
N PHE A 21 13.30 35.07 11.76
CA PHE A 21 12.83 33.95 10.95
C PHE A 21 12.52 32.71 11.79
N ALA A 22 13.37 32.38 12.77
CA ALA A 22 13.11 31.28 13.70
C ALA A 22 11.85 31.53 14.54
N LEU A 23 11.66 32.75 15.04
CA LEU A 23 10.44 33.14 15.76
C LEU A 23 9.19 33.06 14.88
N GLY A 24 9.26 33.54 13.64
CA GLY A 24 8.15 33.45 12.68
C GLY A 24 7.81 32.00 12.34
N ALA A 25 8.82 31.16 12.11
CA ALA A 25 8.62 29.73 11.87
C ALA A 25 8.02 29.01 13.09
N LEU A 26 8.46 29.36 14.30
CA LEU A 26 7.90 28.83 15.54
C LEU A 26 6.43 29.25 15.70
N ALA A 27 6.12 30.53 15.43
CA ALA A 27 4.75 31.03 15.47
C ALA A 27 3.86 30.31 14.44
N ASP A 28 4.33 30.12 13.20
CA ASP A 28 3.60 29.34 12.19
C ASP A 28 3.33 27.91 12.67
N VAL A 29 4.35 27.19 13.15
CA VAL A 29 4.19 25.81 13.64
C VAL A 29 3.20 25.72 14.79
N LEU A 30 3.27 26.65 15.76
CA LEU A 30 2.39 26.64 16.93
C LEU A 30 0.95 27.04 16.58
N VAL A 31 0.77 28.14 15.85
CA VAL A 31 -0.56 28.67 15.52
C VAL A 31 -1.26 27.78 14.49
N ASN A 32 -0.57 27.44 13.39
CA ASN A 32 -1.15 26.54 12.38
C ASN A 32 -1.35 25.13 12.96
N GLY A 33 -0.39 24.67 13.77
CA GLY A 33 -0.52 23.42 14.52
C GLY A 33 -1.77 23.42 15.40
N TYR A 34 -2.05 24.52 16.10
CA TYR A 34 -3.26 24.69 16.92
C TYR A 34 -4.54 24.58 16.12
N LEU A 35 -4.66 25.39 15.07
CA LEU A 35 -5.87 25.46 14.26
C LEU A 35 -6.19 24.12 13.60
N VAL A 36 -5.18 23.48 12.99
CA VAL A 36 -5.37 22.16 12.35
C VAL A 36 -5.75 21.10 13.39
N SER A 37 -5.15 21.14 14.58
CA SER A 37 -5.45 20.16 15.64
C SER A 37 -6.88 20.31 16.18
N GLN A 38 -7.43 21.52 16.21
CA GLN A 38 -8.85 21.73 16.54
C GLN A 38 -9.76 21.06 15.51
N VAL A 39 -9.48 21.25 14.21
CA VAL A 39 -10.25 20.62 13.13
C VAL A 39 -10.20 19.09 13.24
N ILE A 40 -9.01 18.53 13.49
CA ILE A 40 -8.84 17.07 13.66
C ILE A 40 -9.59 16.57 14.89
N ALA A 41 -9.50 17.27 16.02
CA ALA A 41 -10.19 16.88 17.25
C ALA A 41 -11.71 16.85 17.07
N LEU A 42 -12.28 17.88 16.43
CA LEU A 42 -13.70 17.96 16.12
C LEU A 42 -14.14 16.87 15.14
N TYR A 43 -13.33 16.56 14.13
CA TYR A 43 -13.66 15.56 13.11
C TYR A 43 -13.51 14.12 13.61
N GLU A 44 -12.47 13.83 14.40
CA GLU A 44 -12.17 12.47 14.89
C GLU A 44 -12.83 12.15 16.24
N GLY A 45 -13.43 13.13 16.93
CA GLY A 45 -14.00 12.94 18.28
C GLY A 45 -12.92 12.71 19.37
N ASN A 46 -11.67 13.04 19.08
CA ASN A 46 -10.51 12.84 19.95
C ASN A 46 -10.23 14.09 20.81
N SER A 47 -9.49 13.93 21.91
CA SER A 47 -9.04 15.07 22.70
C SER A 47 -8.09 15.98 21.92
N LEU A 48 -8.21 17.30 22.11
CA LEU A 48 -7.40 18.30 21.42
C LEU A 48 -5.89 18.08 21.61
N VAL A 49 -5.49 17.67 22.81
CA VAL A 49 -4.08 17.40 23.14
C VAL A 49 -3.55 16.19 22.36
N SER A 50 -4.36 15.14 22.19
CA SER A 50 -4.00 13.97 21.39
C SER A 50 -3.87 14.33 19.91
N ALA A 51 -4.84 15.07 19.37
CA ALA A 51 -4.82 15.58 18.01
C ALA A 51 -3.59 16.47 17.76
N TRP A 52 -3.25 17.34 18.71
CA TRP A 52 -2.05 18.18 18.66
C TRP A 52 -0.77 17.39 18.60
N ARG A 53 -0.55 16.49 19.55
CA ARG A 53 0.69 15.72 19.63
C ARG A 53 0.89 14.90 18.37
N LYS A 54 -0.20 14.31 17.85
CA LYS A 54 -0.18 13.57 16.58
C LYS A 54 0.16 14.50 15.42
N ASN A 55 -0.55 15.62 15.27
CA ASN A 55 -0.33 16.59 14.18
C ASN A 55 1.10 17.15 14.18
N LEU A 56 1.61 17.57 15.34
CA LEU A 56 2.96 18.12 15.45
C LEU A 56 4.02 17.08 15.07
N ARG A 57 3.84 15.81 15.46
CA ARG A 57 4.78 14.73 15.14
C ARG A 57 4.93 14.50 13.63
N TRP A 58 3.86 14.70 12.85
CA TRP A 58 3.88 14.52 11.40
C TRP A 58 4.29 15.79 10.64
N THR A 59 3.99 16.98 11.17
CA THR A 59 4.24 18.27 10.49
C THR A 59 5.63 18.84 10.77
N LEU A 60 6.21 18.58 11.94
CA LEU A 60 7.48 19.20 12.33
C LEU A 60 8.66 18.81 11.40
N PRO A 61 8.84 17.53 10.99
CA PRO A 61 9.93 17.18 10.08
C PRO A 61 9.85 17.89 8.73
N SER A 62 8.64 18.03 8.17
CA SER A 62 8.45 18.72 6.89
C SER A 62 8.66 20.22 7.01
N LYS A 63 8.25 20.84 8.13
CA LYS A 63 8.51 22.26 8.39
C LYS A 63 10.01 22.56 8.53
N ILE A 64 10.75 21.72 9.26
CA ILE A 64 12.21 21.84 9.39
C ILE A 64 12.89 21.79 8.01
N ALA A 65 12.43 20.91 7.11
CA ALA A 65 12.97 20.81 5.76
C ALA A 65 12.66 22.05 4.87
N VAL A 66 11.53 22.74 5.10
CA VAL A 66 11.06 23.85 4.24
C VAL A 66 11.51 25.23 4.74
N ILE A 67 11.73 25.43 6.04
CA ILE A 67 12.15 26.73 6.60
C ILE A 67 13.41 27.30 5.92
N PRO A 68 14.50 26.54 5.68
CA PRO A 68 15.69 27.06 4.99
C PRO A 68 15.39 27.56 3.58
N LEU A 69 14.45 26.93 2.87
CA LEU A 69 14.04 27.35 1.54
C LEU A 69 13.33 28.72 1.58
N GLY A 70 12.53 28.99 2.61
CA GLY A 70 11.90 30.30 2.82
C GLY A 70 12.93 31.41 3.03
N ILE A 71 13.98 31.14 3.82
CA ILE A 71 15.11 32.08 4.01
C ILE A 71 15.85 32.30 2.68
N LEU A 72 16.11 31.23 1.92
CA LEU A 72 16.76 31.30 0.62
C LEU A 72 15.97 32.18 -0.37
N VAL A 73 14.64 32.06 -0.41
CA VAL A 73 13.77 32.92 -1.23
C VAL A 73 13.97 34.39 -0.88
N VAL A 74 14.05 34.75 0.40
CA VAL A 74 14.24 36.14 0.85
C VAL A 74 15.62 36.66 0.45
N VAL A 75 16.67 35.87 0.65
CA VAL A 75 18.04 36.25 0.25
C VAL A 75 18.12 36.48 -1.26
N LEU A 76 17.59 35.56 -2.06
CA LEU A 76 17.61 35.68 -3.52
C LEU A 76 16.81 36.90 -4.00
N TYR A 77 15.63 37.15 -3.41
CA TYR A 77 14.82 38.32 -3.73
C TYR A 77 15.57 39.63 -3.46
N GLN A 78 16.32 39.72 -2.36
CA GLN A 78 17.06 40.94 -2.05
C GLN A 78 18.26 41.17 -2.97
N VAL A 79 18.96 40.11 -3.38
CA VAL A 79 20.18 40.23 -4.21
C VAL A 79 19.84 40.40 -5.69
N TYR A 80 18.86 39.64 -6.19
CA TYR A 80 18.58 39.50 -7.62
C TYR A 80 17.14 39.88 -8.02
N GLY A 81 16.31 40.29 -7.05
CA GLY A 81 14.93 40.69 -7.30
C GLY A 81 13.99 39.51 -7.63
N LEU A 82 12.80 39.86 -8.11
CA LEU A 82 11.72 38.92 -8.40
C LEU A 82 12.08 37.76 -9.36
N PRO A 83 12.90 37.95 -10.42
CA PRO A 83 13.24 36.86 -11.35
C PRO A 83 13.90 35.65 -10.68
N SER A 84 14.72 35.88 -9.65
CA SER A 84 15.40 34.80 -8.92
C SER A 84 14.43 33.91 -8.12
N VAL A 85 13.37 34.50 -7.58
CA VAL A 85 12.31 33.78 -6.88
C VAL A 85 11.53 32.91 -7.86
N ALA A 86 11.21 33.45 -9.04
CA ALA A 86 10.55 32.68 -10.09
C ALA A 86 11.42 31.50 -10.57
N MET A 87 12.73 31.72 -10.73
CA MET A 87 13.69 30.67 -11.11
C MET A 87 13.81 29.55 -10.07
N LEU A 88 13.65 29.86 -8.78
CA LEU A 88 13.62 28.86 -7.71
C LEU A 88 12.25 28.14 -7.62
N LEU A 89 11.15 28.89 -7.69
CA LEU A 89 9.82 28.33 -7.50
C LEU A 89 9.34 27.49 -8.68
N LEU A 90 9.75 27.83 -9.91
CA LEU A 90 9.29 27.12 -11.11
C LEU A 90 9.73 25.63 -11.12
N PRO A 91 11.02 25.27 -10.93
CA PRO A 91 11.43 23.88 -10.84
C PRO A 91 10.77 23.13 -9.68
N LEU A 92 10.57 23.79 -8.54
CA LEU A 92 9.89 23.18 -7.39
C LEU A 92 8.41 22.91 -7.67
N ALA A 93 7.72 23.85 -8.33
CA ALA A 93 6.33 23.67 -8.76
C ALA A 93 6.21 22.55 -9.79
N LEU A 94 7.14 22.47 -10.74
CA LEU A 94 7.21 21.40 -11.73
C LEU A 94 7.53 20.05 -11.09
N ALA A 95 8.47 19.99 -10.15
CA ALA A 95 8.80 18.78 -9.41
C ALA A 95 7.60 18.29 -8.59
N ARG A 96 6.91 19.20 -7.89
CA ARG A 96 5.67 18.88 -7.17
C ARG A 96 4.58 18.38 -8.12
N TYR A 97 4.33 19.09 -9.22
CA TYR A 97 3.37 18.68 -10.23
C TYR A 97 3.71 17.28 -10.77
N SER A 98 4.98 17.04 -11.09
CA SER A 98 5.45 15.73 -11.57
C SER A 98 5.21 14.64 -10.54
N LEU A 99 5.59 14.85 -9.28
CA LEU A 99 5.36 13.89 -8.20
C LEU A 99 3.88 13.60 -7.96
N ASP A 100 3.03 14.63 -7.98
CA ASP A 100 1.58 14.47 -7.81
C ASP A 100 0.97 13.72 -9.00
N ARG A 101 1.45 13.95 -10.23
CA ARG A 101 1.03 13.17 -11.42
C ARG A 101 1.51 11.73 -11.36
N PHE A 102 2.72 11.48 -10.86
CA PHE A 102 3.22 10.12 -10.65
C PHE A 102 2.38 9.36 -9.60
N ARG A 103 1.96 10.02 -8.52
CA ARG A 103 1.05 9.43 -7.51
C ARG A 103 -0.31 9.10 -8.11
N LEU A 104 -0.94 10.06 -8.78
CA LEU A 104 -2.21 9.86 -9.46
C LEU A 104 -2.16 8.70 -10.45
N LEU A 105 -1.07 8.58 -11.22
CA LEU A 105 -0.91 7.48 -12.17
C LEU A 105 -0.87 6.11 -11.47
N ARG A 106 -0.18 6.02 -10.32
CA ARG A 106 -0.14 4.79 -9.50
C ARG A 106 -1.50 4.44 -8.92
N GLU A 107 -2.25 5.44 -8.44
CA GLU A 107 -3.62 5.28 -7.95
C GLU A 107 -4.52 4.71 -9.06
N VAL A 108 -4.50 5.33 -10.25
CA VAL A 108 -5.29 4.87 -11.41
C VAL A 108 -4.93 3.44 -11.80
N TYR A 109 -3.66 3.04 -11.74
CA TYR A 109 -3.26 1.66 -12.02
C TYR A 109 -3.79 0.67 -10.96
N ALA A 110 -3.78 1.05 -9.68
CA ALA A 110 -4.34 0.21 -8.62
C ALA A 110 -5.86 0.06 -8.78
N GLU A 111 -6.58 1.14 -9.10
CA GLU A 111 -8.01 1.11 -9.37
C GLU A 111 -8.35 0.26 -10.60
N LEU A 112 -7.58 0.37 -11.68
CA LEU A 112 -7.75 -0.47 -12.87
C LEU A 112 -7.52 -1.95 -12.54
N GLY A 113 -6.45 -2.26 -11.81
CA GLY A 113 -6.15 -3.63 -11.36
C GLY A 113 -7.28 -4.20 -10.50
N ALA A 114 -7.77 -3.43 -9.53
CA ALA A 114 -8.91 -3.81 -8.69
C ALA A 114 -10.20 -3.98 -9.49
N THR A 115 -10.43 -3.16 -10.53
CA THR A 115 -11.60 -3.26 -11.40
C THR A 115 -11.56 -4.52 -12.27
N LEU A 116 -10.39 -4.82 -12.87
CA LEU A 116 -10.19 -6.04 -13.65
C LEU A 116 -10.35 -7.30 -12.80
N SER A 117 -9.79 -7.29 -11.59
CA SER A 117 -9.98 -8.36 -10.61
C SER A 117 -11.45 -8.57 -10.29
N GLN A 118 -12.19 -7.50 -9.94
CA GLN A 118 -13.63 -7.57 -9.68
C GLN A 118 -14.44 -8.12 -10.86
N ALA A 119 -14.07 -7.77 -12.10
CA ALA A 119 -14.72 -8.31 -13.30
C ALA A 119 -14.52 -9.83 -13.43
N ILE A 120 -13.34 -10.35 -13.07
CA ILE A 120 -13.06 -11.78 -13.06
C ILE A 120 -13.81 -12.48 -11.93
N GLU A 121 -13.80 -11.91 -10.72
CA GLU A 121 -14.55 -12.45 -9.57
C GLU A 121 -16.05 -12.52 -9.84
N HIS A 122 -16.60 -11.53 -10.56
CA HIS A 122 -18.00 -11.55 -10.98
C HIS A 122 -18.31 -12.70 -11.96
N ARG A 123 -17.35 -13.06 -12.83
CA ARG A 123 -17.47 -14.21 -13.72
C ARG A 123 -17.32 -15.55 -12.96
N ASP A 124 -16.42 -15.60 -11.98
CA ASP A 124 -16.20 -16.75 -11.09
C ASP A 124 -17.43 -16.99 -10.18
N GLY A 125 -18.26 -15.96 -9.97
CA GLY A 125 -19.55 -16.07 -9.26
C GLY A 125 -19.45 -16.19 -7.74
N TYR A 126 -18.25 -16.43 -7.20
CA TYR A 126 -18.07 -16.89 -5.82
C TYR A 126 -16.99 -16.16 -5.01
N THR A 127 -16.29 -15.18 -5.58
CA THR A 127 -15.06 -14.60 -5.01
C THR A 127 -15.14 -13.08 -4.74
N HIS A 128 -16.30 -12.50 -4.48
CA HIS A 128 -16.43 -11.04 -4.36
C HIS A 128 -15.50 -10.42 -3.28
N GLY A 129 -14.61 -9.54 -3.72
CA GLY A 129 -13.65 -8.82 -2.88
C GLY A 129 -12.50 -9.69 -2.36
N HIS A 130 -12.36 -10.92 -2.83
CA HIS A 130 -11.32 -11.86 -2.43
C HIS A 130 -9.91 -11.31 -2.73
N SER A 131 -9.66 -10.93 -3.97
CA SER A 131 -8.35 -10.44 -4.41
C SER A 131 -7.96 -9.16 -3.68
N LEU A 132 -8.95 -8.33 -3.32
CA LEU A 132 -8.73 -7.14 -2.49
C LEU A 132 -8.28 -7.51 -1.07
N ARG A 133 -8.92 -8.49 -0.43
CA ARG A 133 -8.52 -8.96 0.91
C ARG A 133 -7.15 -9.66 0.88
N VAL A 134 -6.90 -10.51 -0.12
CA VAL A 134 -5.58 -11.14 -0.35
C VAL A 134 -4.50 -10.07 -0.51
N SER A 135 -4.75 -9.05 -1.32
CA SER A 135 -3.85 -7.91 -1.48
C SER A 135 -3.58 -7.18 -0.16
N GLN A 136 -4.61 -6.95 0.65
CA GLN A 136 -4.47 -6.31 1.97
C GLN A 136 -3.63 -7.17 2.93
N TYR A 137 -3.89 -8.47 3.01
CA TYR A 137 -3.12 -9.39 3.84
C TYR A 137 -1.66 -9.48 3.38
N ALA A 138 -1.42 -9.54 2.07
CA ALA A 138 -0.07 -9.55 1.50
C ALA A 138 0.73 -8.28 1.85
N VAL A 139 0.09 -7.09 1.78
CA VAL A 139 0.70 -5.83 2.19
C VAL A 139 1.04 -5.83 3.68
N LEU A 140 0.15 -6.34 4.54
CA LEU A 140 0.39 -6.43 5.98
C LEU A 140 1.54 -7.39 6.29
N LEU A 141 1.59 -8.53 5.62
CA LEU A 141 2.69 -9.50 5.72
C LEU A 141 4.02 -8.91 5.28
N GLY A 142 4.08 -8.26 4.11
CA GLY A 142 5.30 -7.62 3.62
C GLY A 142 5.84 -6.59 4.61
N LYS A 143 4.96 -5.76 5.20
CA LYS A 143 5.35 -4.79 6.24
C LYS A 143 5.82 -5.46 7.52
N GLU A 144 5.15 -6.52 7.98
CA GLU A 144 5.56 -7.26 9.18
C GLU A 144 6.92 -7.93 9.01
N MET A 145 7.22 -8.41 7.80
CA MET A 145 8.50 -9.02 7.45
C MET A 145 9.60 -8.00 7.14
N GLY A 146 9.29 -6.70 7.15
CA GLY A 146 10.27 -5.62 6.94
C GLY A 146 10.71 -5.45 5.49
N LEU A 147 9.87 -5.80 4.52
CA LEU A 147 10.16 -5.59 3.11
C LEU A 147 10.21 -4.08 2.77
N PRO A 148 11.02 -3.68 1.78
CA PRO A 148 11.02 -2.32 1.24
C PRO A 148 9.63 -1.89 0.73
N ASP A 149 9.32 -0.59 0.82
CA ASP A 149 8.01 -0.03 0.44
C ASP A 149 7.64 -0.32 -1.02
N ASP A 150 8.62 -0.38 -1.93
CA ASP A 150 8.43 -0.75 -3.34
C ASP A 150 8.06 -2.23 -3.51
N GLU A 151 8.65 -3.14 -2.74
CA GLU A 151 8.24 -4.56 -2.76
C GLU A 151 6.87 -4.78 -2.11
N VAL A 152 6.54 -4.02 -1.05
CA VAL A 152 5.21 -4.02 -0.43
C VAL A 152 4.15 -3.54 -1.42
N GLU A 153 4.46 -2.53 -2.23
CA GLU A 153 3.57 -2.11 -3.31
C GLU A 153 3.42 -3.20 -4.38
N LEU A 154 4.50 -3.88 -4.77
CA LEU A 154 4.39 -4.99 -5.71
C LEU A 154 3.50 -6.12 -5.15
N LEU A 155 3.51 -6.36 -3.84
CA LEU A 155 2.62 -7.34 -3.19
C LEU A 155 1.16 -6.91 -3.28
N HIS A 156 0.88 -5.61 -3.18
CA HIS A 156 -0.46 -5.06 -3.39
C HIS A 156 -0.99 -5.44 -4.77
N TYR A 157 -0.22 -5.17 -5.83
CA TYR A 157 -0.62 -5.50 -7.20
C TYR A 157 -0.65 -7.01 -7.45
N ALA A 158 0.33 -7.77 -6.95
CA ALA A 158 0.36 -9.22 -7.09
C ALA A 158 -0.87 -9.87 -6.45
N GLY A 159 -1.29 -9.43 -5.27
CA GLY A 159 -2.50 -9.94 -4.61
C GLY A 159 -3.78 -9.60 -5.37
N LEU A 160 -3.88 -8.43 -5.99
CA LEU A 160 -5.03 -8.07 -6.83
C LEU A 160 -5.11 -8.91 -8.11
N LEU A 161 -3.96 -9.29 -8.67
CA LEU A 161 -3.86 -9.87 -10.01
C LEU A 161 -3.48 -11.35 -10.03
N HIS A 162 -3.30 -12.00 -8.87
CA HIS A 162 -2.84 -13.40 -8.80
C HIS A 162 -3.73 -14.36 -9.61
N ASP A 163 -5.03 -14.09 -9.60
CA ASP A 163 -6.05 -14.88 -10.27
C ASP A 163 -6.47 -14.33 -11.65
N ILE A 164 -5.78 -13.31 -12.20
CA ILE A 164 -6.18 -12.67 -13.48
C ILE A 164 -6.25 -13.69 -14.65
N GLY A 165 -5.42 -14.74 -14.59
CA GLY A 165 -5.41 -15.78 -15.62
C GLY A 165 -6.68 -16.65 -15.67
N LYS A 166 -7.55 -16.60 -14.65
CA LYS A 166 -8.84 -17.31 -14.67
C LYS A 166 -9.74 -16.87 -15.83
N ILE A 167 -9.50 -15.69 -16.41
CA ILE A 167 -10.21 -15.22 -17.60
C ILE A 167 -10.10 -16.18 -18.80
N GLY A 168 -8.99 -16.93 -18.92
CA GLY A 168 -8.81 -17.88 -20.01
C GLY A 168 -9.24 -19.32 -19.70
N ILE A 169 -9.75 -19.59 -18.49
CA ILE A 169 -10.30 -20.91 -18.13
C ILE A 169 -11.72 -21.03 -18.68
N LYS A 170 -12.09 -22.20 -19.23
CA LYS A 170 -13.42 -22.44 -19.81
C LYS A 170 -14.54 -22.25 -18.79
N ASP A 171 -15.66 -21.68 -19.24
CA ASP A 171 -16.88 -21.51 -18.42
C ASP A 171 -17.40 -22.84 -17.85
N SER A 172 -17.27 -23.94 -18.60
CA SER A 172 -17.68 -25.28 -18.15
C SER A 172 -16.88 -25.79 -16.95
N ILE A 173 -15.65 -25.30 -16.77
CA ILE A 173 -14.81 -25.62 -15.60
C ILE A 173 -15.06 -24.59 -14.50
N MET A 174 -15.05 -23.29 -14.85
CA MET A 174 -15.24 -22.20 -13.87
C MET A 174 -16.58 -22.31 -13.12
N LYS A 175 -17.68 -22.65 -13.81
CA LYS A 175 -19.04 -22.72 -13.24
C LYS A 175 -19.44 -24.12 -12.79
N LYS A 176 -18.49 -25.06 -12.70
CA LYS A 176 -18.80 -26.44 -12.37
C LYS A 176 -19.18 -26.59 -10.90
N ASP A 177 -20.36 -27.18 -10.66
CA ASP A 177 -20.74 -27.66 -9.33
C ASP A 177 -20.01 -28.98 -9.00
N GLY A 178 -19.21 -28.99 -7.93
CA GLY A 178 -18.55 -30.20 -7.41
C GLY A 178 -17.06 -30.30 -7.72
N ARG A 179 -16.51 -31.53 -7.66
CA ARG A 179 -15.06 -31.77 -7.83
C ARG A 179 -14.66 -31.74 -9.31
N TYR A 180 -13.49 -31.18 -9.58
CA TYR A 180 -12.86 -31.25 -10.90
C TYR A 180 -12.39 -32.67 -11.22
N THR A 181 -12.46 -33.05 -12.49
CA THR A 181 -11.70 -34.21 -13.00
C THR A 181 -10.20 -33.87 -13.02
N VAL A 182 -9.36 -34.88 -13.26
CA VAL A 182 -7.91 -34.65 -13.34
C VAL A 182 -7.59 -33.67 -14.48
N GLU A 183 -8.23 -33.84 -15.63
CA GLU A 183 -8.03 -33.01 -16.82
C GLU A 183 -8.49 -31.56 -16.59
N GLU A 184 -9.65 -31.38 -15.95
CA GLU A 184 -10.17 -30.06 -15.60
C GLU A 184 -9.29 -29.35 -14.58
N TYR A 185 -8.74 -30.10 -13.61
CA TYR A 185 -7.83 -29.56 -12.62
C TYR A 185 -6.50 -29.15 -13.24
N GLU A 186 -5.95 -29.92 -14.19
CA GLU A 186 -4.76 -29.53 -14.95
C GLU A 186 -5.00 -28.26 -15.79
N GLU A 187 -6.17 -28.11 -16.41
CA GLU A 187 -6.55 -26.88 -17.10
C GLU A 187 -6.63 -25.70 -16.11
N MET A 188 -7.25 -25.89 -14.95
CA MET A 188 -7.37 -24.86 -13.90
C MET A 188 -5.99 -24.38 -13.41
N LYS A 189 -5.02 -25.27 -13.21
CA LYS A 189 -3.64 -24.90 -12.81
C LYS A 189 -2.99 -23.91 -13.78
N GLY A 190 -3.41 -23.92 -15.05
CA GLY A 190 -2.92 -23.02 -16.09
C GLY A 190 -3.15 -21.53 -15.81
N HIS A 191 -4.09 -21.16 -14.94
CA HIS A 191 -4.40 -19.75 -14.64
C HIS A 191 -3.17 -19.00 -14.10
N ALA A 192 -2.32 -19.62 -13.27
CA ALA A 192 -1.16 -18.95 -12.70
C ALA A 192 -0.15 -18.56 -13.78
N ALA A 193 0.16 -19.47 -14.70
CA ALA A 193 1.07 -19.23 -15.82
C ALA A 193 0.49 -18.22 -16.82
N MET A 194 -0.82 -18.30 -17.09
CA MET A 194 -1.51 -17.38 -17.98
C MET A 194 -1.59 -15.97 -17.39
N GLY A 195 -1.91 -15.86 -16.10
CA GLY A 195 -1.96 -14.59 -15.39
C GLY A 195 -0.61 -13.89 -15.42
N ALA A 196 0.46 -14.64 -15.17
CA ALA A 196 1.83 -14.15 -15.31
C ALA A 196 2.16 -13.66 -16.75
N GLU A 197 1.67 -14.35 -17.79
CA GLU A 197 1.84 -13.90 -19.17
C GLU A 197 1.07 -12.60 -19.46
N MET A 198 -0.17 -12.49 -18.99
CA MET A 198 -1.01 -11.30 -19.17
C MET A 198 -0.39 -10.05 -18.53
N VAL A 199 0.24 -10.22 -17.37
CA VAL A 199 0.86 -9.10 -16.65
C VAL A 199 2.28 -8.77 -17.12
N ARG A 200 2.92 -9.63 -17.93
CA ARG A 200 4.32 -9.47 -18.38
C ARG A 200 4.58 -8.14 -19.10
N GLY A 201 3.60 -7.63 -19.84
CA GLY A 201 3.70 -6.34 -20.55
C GLY A 201 3.73 -5.11 -19.62
N MET A 202 3.27 -5.26 -18.38
CA MET A 202 3.23 -4.19 -17.40
C MET A 202 4.57 -4.05 -16.68
N LYS A 203 5.50 -3.29 -17.27
CA LYS A 203 6.88 -3.14 -16.77
C LYS A 203 6.97 -2.75 -15.29
N PHE A 204 6.01 -2.00 -14.77
CA PHE A 204 6.00 -1.57 -13.37
C PHE A 204 5.81 -2.73 -12.39
N LEU A 205 5.23 -3.86 -12.84
CA LEU A 205 5.02 -5.03 -11.99
C LEU A 205 6.31 -5.82 -11.75
N GLY A 206 7.35 -5.66 -12.56
CA GLY A 206 8.69 -6.21 -12.31
C GLY A 206 8.68 -7.65 -11.79
N LYS A 207 9.00 -7.82 -10.49
CA LYS A 207 9.07 -9.13 -9.81
C LYS A 207 7.69 -9.79 -9.58
N ALA A 208 6.60 -9.01 -9.54
CA ALA A 208 5.25 -9.49 -9.28
C ALA A 208 4.77 -10.50 -10.33
N GLU A 209 5.27 -10.45 -11.57
CA GLU A 209 4.97 -11.49 -12.58
C GLU A 209 5.36 -12.89 -12.09
N LYS A 210 6.56 -13.03 -11.52
CA LYS A 210 7.02 -14.30 -10.93
C LYS A 210 6.21 -14.67 -9.69
N TRP A 211 5.76 -13.68 -8.93
CA TRP A 211 4.95 -13.95 -7.74
C TRP A 211 3.59 -14.50 -8.12
N ILE A 212 2.94 -13.92 -9.13
CA ILE A 212 1.70 -14.40 -9.74
C ILE A 212 1.91 -15.78 -10.37
N ARG A 213 3.03 -16.03 -11.04
CA ARG A 213 3.30 -17.35 -11.64
C ARG A 213 3.38 -18.48 -10.63
N HIS A 214 3.96 -18.20 -9.45
CA HIS A 214 4.36 -19.21 -8.48
C HIS A 214 3.54 -19.19 -7.18
N HIS A 215 2.41 -18.47 -7.13
CA HIS A 215 1.61 -18.37 -5.89
C HIS A 215 0.93 -19.69 -5.46
N HIS A 216 0.92 -20.72 -6.32
CA HIS A 216 0.50 -22.08 -5.99
C HIS A 216 1.66 -23.05 -5.77
N GLU A 217 2.90 -22.58 -5.76
CA GLU A 217 4.04 -23.38 -5.32
C GLU A 217 3.93 -23.64 -3.82
N ARG A 218 4.33 -24.83 -3.39
CA ARG A 218 4.26 -25.27 -2.00
C ARG A 218 5.67 -25.40 -1.45
N TRP A 219 5.87 -25.04 -0.19
CA TRP A 219 7.19 -25.08 0.46
C TRP A 219 7.90 -26.45 0.33
N ASP A 220 7.14 -27.55 0.36
CA ASP A 220 7.61 -28.93 0.22
C ASP A 220 7.99 -29.34 -1.21
N GLY A 221 7.67 -28.54 -2.23
CA GLY A 221 7.92 -28.82 -3.65
C GLY A 221 6.79 -29.59 -4.35
N THR A 222 5.65 -29.80 -3.70
CA THR A 222 4.48 -30.51 -4.29
C THR A 222 3.47 -29.58 -4.97
N GLY A 223 3.81 -28.30 -5.08
CA GLY A 223 2.99 -27.28 -5.75
C GLY A 223 3.17 -27.25 -7.27
N TYR A 224 2.64 -26.19 -7.88
CA TYR A 224 2.68 -25.98 -9.33
C TYR A 224 2.91 -24.48 -9.63
N PRO A 225 3.38 -24.12 -10.84
CA PRO A 225 3.56 -24.94 -12.05
C PRO A 225 4.90 -25.70 -12.17
N GLN A 226 5.92 -25.37 -11.38
CA GLN A 226 7.29 -25.88 -11.53
C GLN A 226 7.74 -26.81 -10.42
N GLY A 227 7.00 -26.92 -9.31
CA GLY A 227 7.40 -27.74 -8.16
C GLY A 227 8.61 -27.16 -7.44
N LEU A 228 8.69 -25.82 -7.38
CA LEU A 228 9.77 -25.13 -6.68
C LEU A 228 9.68 -25.43 -5.18
N LYS A 229 10.84 -25.53 -4.52
CA LYS A 229 10.92 -25.95 -3.11
C LYS A 229 11.60 -24.88 -2.26
N GLY A 230 11.07 -24.67 -1.05
CA GLY A 230 11.69 -23.80 -0.06
C GLY A 230 11.96 -22.38 -0.58
N GLN A 231 13.23 -21.98 -0.57
CA GLN A 231 13.67 -20.64 -0.96
C GLN A 231 13.78 -20.42 -2.47
N ASP A 232 13.66 -21.48 -3.29
CA ASP A 232 13.57 -21.33 -4.75
C ASP A 232 12.25 -20.66 -5.16
N ILE A 233 11.23 -20.73 -4.30
CA ILE A 233 9.99 -20.00 -4.46
C ILE A 233 10.23 -18.52 -4.13
N PRO A 234 9.94 -17.58 -5.04
CA PRO A 234 10.07 -16.15 -4.76
C PRO A 234 9.33 -15.76 -3.47
N LEU A 235 9.93 -14.92 -2.63
CA LEU A 235 9.33 -14.54 -1.35
C LEU A 235 7.91 -13.98 -1.51
N GLY A 236 7.69 -13.13 -2.52
CA GLY A 236 6.35 -12.59 -2.77
C GLY A 236 5.33 -13.66 -3.14
N ALA A 237 5.70 -14.72 -3.88
CA ALA A 237 4.79 -15.85 -4.12
C ALA A 237 4.41 -16.58 -2.82
N ARG A 238 5.38 -16.80 -1.93
CA ARG A 238 5.14 -17.42 -0.60
C ARG A 238 4.18 -16.57 0.26
N ILE A 239 4.31 -15.24 0.19
CA ILE A 239 3.42 -14.30 0.87
C ILE A 239 2.00 -14.36 0.27
N ILE A 240 1.87 -14.29 -1.07
CA ILE A 240 0.55 -14.38 -1.74
C ILE A 240 -0.12 -15.72 -1.42
N ALA A 241 0.59 -16.84 -1.48
CA ALA A 241 0.06 -18.17 -1.19
C ALA A 241 -0.55 -18.26 0.23
N CYS A 242 0.15 -17.69 1.21
CA CYS A 242 -0.32 -17.65 2.60
C CYS A 242 -1.54 -16.73 2.76
N ALA A 243 -1.51 -15.56 2.13
CA ALA A 243 -2.60 -14.58 2.17
C ALA A 243 -3.88 -15.12 1.49
N ASP A 244 -3.75 -15.73 0.32
CA ASP A 244 -4.83 -16.39 -0.42
C ASP A 244 -5.46 -17.52 0.40
N SER A 245 -4.63 -18.42 0.94
CA SER A 245 -5.12 -19.52 1.77
C SER A 245 -5.84 -19.04 3.02
N PHE A 246 -5.34 -17.99 3.68
CA PHE A 246 -6.03 -17.42 4.83
C PHE A 246 -7.38 -16.83 4.45
N ASP A 247 -7.46 -16.00 3.40
CA ASP A 247 -8.73 -15.45 2.94
C ASP A 247 -9.73 -16.54 2.53
N ALA A 248 -9.24 -17.57 1.85
CA ALA A 248 -10.03 -18.73 1.45
C ALA A 248 -10.60 -19.53 2.62
N MET A 249 -9.91 -19.55 3.76
CA MET A 249 -10.39 -20.19 4.99
C MET A 249 -11.41 -19.33 5.73
N THR A 250 -11.19 -18.01 5.80
CA THR A 250 -11.97 -17.11 6.67
C THR A 250 -13.10 -16.36 5.95
N SER A 251 -13.36 -16.68 4.67
CA SER A 251 -14.43 -16.07 3.88
C SER A 251 -15.45 -17.13 3.49
N ASP A 252 -16.74 -16.78 3.54
CA ASP A 252 -17.82 -17.68 3.16
C ASP A 252 -17.74 -18.03 1.67
N ARG A 253 -17.88 -19.32 1.35
CA ARG A 253 -17.95 -19.84 -0.01
C ARG A 253 -19.20 -20.71 -0.16
N PRO A 254 -19.80 -20.82 -1.36
CA PRO A 254 -21.09 -21.52 -1.56
C PRO A 254 -21.15 -22.96 -1.05
N TYR A 255 -20.00 -23.64 -0.97
CA TYR A 255 -19.89 -25.04 -0.55
C TYR A 255 -19.08 -25.22 0.74
N LYS A 256 -18.66 -24.14 1.40
CA LYS A 256 -17.84 -24.18 2.62
C LYS A 256 -18.01 -22.91 3.42
N ASP A 257 -18.56 -23.05 4.62
CA ASP A 257 -18.66 -21.96 5.59
C ASP A 257 -17.26 -21.47 5.99
N ALA A 258 -17.13 -20.16 6.24
CA ALA A 258 -15.91 -19.60 6.79
C ALA A 258 -15.57 -20.27 8.13
N ILE A 259 -14.29 -20.63 8.32
CA ILE A 259 -13.81 -21.06 9.63
C ILE A 259 -13.37 -19.86 10.46
N THR A 260 -13.30 -20.04 11.79
CA THR A 260 -12.84 -18.97 12.68
C THR A 260 -11.38 -18.64 12.45
N TRP A 261 -10.95 -17.44 12.85
CA TRP A 261 -9.56 -17.02 12.69
C TRP A 261 -8.61 -17.94 13.48
N GLU A 262 -9.02 -18.39 14.66
CA GLU A 262 -8.26 -19.33 15.49
C GLU A 262 -8.10 -20.70 14.80
N ALA A 263 -9.14 -21.15 14.09
CA ALA A 263 -9.06 -22.38 13.31
C ALA A 263 -8.15 -22.21 12.08
N ALA A 264 -8.20 -21.05 11.42
CA ALA A 264 -7.30 -20.74 10.30
C ALA A 264 -5.83 -20.61 10.74
N GLU A 265 -5.55 -20.01 11.90
CA GLU A 265 -4.21 -19.97 12.51
C GLU A 265 -3.66 -21.38 12.75
N LYS A 266 -4.50 -22.26 13.29
CA LYS A 266 -4.11 -23.66 13.52
C LYS A 266 -3.78 -24.36 12.20
N GLU A 267 -4.58 -24.20 11.16
CA GLU A 267 -4.31 -24.79 9.85
C GLU A 267 -2.99 -24.24 9.25
N LEU A 268 -2.73 -22.93 9.37
CA LEU A 268 -1.48 -22.33 8.91
C LEU A 268 -0.26 -22.92 9.65
N LEU A 269 -0.38 -23.13 10.97
CA LEU A 269 0.65 -23.78 11.79
C LEU A 269 0.85 -25.25 11.40
N ASP A 270 -0.22 -26.02 11.26
CA ASP A 270 -0.18 -27.44 10.91
C ASP A 270 0.42 -27.67 9.51
N LYS A 271 0.28 -26.70 8.61
CA LYS A 271 0.84 -26.72 7.25
C LYS A 271 2.15 -25.95 7.09
N SER A 272 2.71 -25.43 8.18
CA SER A 272 4.00 -24.75 8.19
C SER A 272 5.13 -25.72 7.84
N GLY A 273 6.03 -25.32 6.94
CA GLY A 273 7.12 -26.17 6.45
C GLY A 273 6.69 -27.26 5.47
N THR A 274 5.41 -27.33 5.10
CA THR A 274 4.91 -28.19 4.02
C THR A 274 4.25 -27.37 2.92
N GLN A 275 3.08 -26.80 3.18
CA GLN A 275 2.44 -25.89 2.23
C GLN A 275 3.08 -24.51 2.28
N PHE A 276 3.29 -23.98 3.48
CA PHE A 276 3.67 -22.60 3.71
C PHE A 276 5.11 -22.48 4.20
N ASP A 277 5.72 -21.36 3.86
CA ASP A 277 6.99 -20.94 4.45
C ASP A 277 6.83 -20.66 5.95
N PRO A 278 7.62 -21.30 6.83
CA PRO A 278 7.56 -21.07 8.28
C PRO A 278 7.71 -19.60 8.70
N GLU A 279 8.56 -18.83 8.02
CA GLU A 279 8.77 -17.42 8.36
C GLU A 279 7.57 -16.56 7.95
N VAL A 280 6.92 -16.90 6.83
CA VAL A 280 5.68 -16.22 6.40
C VAL A 280 4.53 -16.56 7.35
N VAL A 281 4.38 -17.82 7.78
CA VAL A 281 3.37 -18.21 8.77
C VAL A 281 3.57 -17.45 10.07
N LYS A 282 4.82 -17.38 10.58
CA LYS A 282 5.15 -16.62 11.79
C LYS A 282 4.79 -15.14 11.67
N ALA A 283 5.01 -14.53 10.51
CA ALA A 283 4.58 -13.15 10.24
C ALA A 283 3.05 -13.05 10.18
N MET A 284 2.37 -14.04 9.58
CA MET A 284 0.91 -14.06 9.47
C MET A 284 0.23 -14.09 10.83
N LEU A 285 0.70 -14.92 11.76
CA LEU A 285 0.15 -14.98 13.13
C LEU A 285 0.21 -13.61 13.82
N LYS A 286 1.34 -12.90 13.71
CA LYS A 286 1.45 -11.53 14.25
C LYS A 286 0.51 -10.54 13.56
N VAL A 287 0.28 -10.69 12.26
CA VAL A 287 -0.68 -9.86 11.52
C VAL A 287 -2.09 -10.14 12.03
N ILE A 288 -2.46 -11.41 12.21
CA ILE A 288 -3.76 -11.80 12.74
C ILE A 288 -3.96 -11.26 14.16
N ASP A 289 -2.97 -11.41 15.06
CA ASP A 289 -3.00 -10.83 16.40
C ASP A 289 -3.27 -9.32 16.38
N LYS A 290 -2.56 -8.59 15.50
CA LYS A 290 -2.73 -7.13 15.34
C LYS A 290 -4.11 -6.77 14.80
N LEU A 291 -4.68 -7.58 13.92
CA LEU A 291 -6.03 -7.37 13.38
C LEU A 291 -7.11 -7.71 14.42
N ALA A 292 -6.92 -8.77 15.21
CA ALA A 292 -7.81 -9.15 16.29
C ALA A 292 -7.85 -8.07 17.39
N ALA A 293 -6.69 -7.54 17.78
CA ALA A 293 -6.59 -6.41 18.71
C ALA A 293 -7.21 -5.10 18.18
N GLN A 294 -7.43 -5.03 16.87
CA GLN A 294 -8.11 -3.90 16.23
C GLN A 294 -9.62 -4.12 16.09
N LYS A 295 -10.19 -5.33 16.25
CA LYS A 295 -11.65 -5.54 16.11
C LYS A 295 -12.50 -4.71 17.09
N ASP A 296 -11.97 -4.35 18.26
CA ASP A 296 -12.62 -3.45 19.24
C ASP A 296 -12.50 -1.96 18.91
N LYS A 297 -11.86 -1.61 17.80
CA LYS A 297 -11.77 -0.25 17.26
C LYS A 297 -12.24 -0.30 15.82
N PRO A 298 -13.18 0.55 15.36
CA PRO A 298 -13.61 0.50 13.97
C PRO A 298 -12.38 0.59 13.07
N ILE A 299 -12.10 -0.49 12.32
CA ILE A 299 -11.13 -0.47 11.23
C ILE A 299 -11.77 0.45 10.20
N LYS A 300 -11.47 1.75 10.32
CA LYS A 300 -11.55 2.65 9.18
C LYS A 300 -10.48 2.14 8.22
N LEU A 301 -10.84 1.15 7.40
CA LEU A 301 -10.24 0.99 6.08
C LEU A 301 -10.43 2.37 5.48
N ARG A 302 -9.36 3.17 5.51
CA ARG A 302 -9.41 4.51 4.95
C ARG A 302 -9.83 4.29 3.51
N GLY A 303 -11.04 4.73 3.18
CA GLY A 303 -11.43 5.14 1.83
C GLY A 303 -10.62 6.36 1.42
N ARG A 304 -9.29 6.22 1.48
CA ARG A 304 -8.36 7.07 0.77
C ARG A 304 -7.67 6.09 -0.16
N ALA A 305 -7.94 6.28 -1.44
CA ALA A 305 -6.98 5.98 -2.48
C ALA A 305 -5.57 6.29 -1.93
N TRP A 306 -4.73 5.28 -2.06
CA TRP A 306 -3.36 5.22 -1.55
C TRP A 306 -2.55 6.44 -1.94
#